data_AF-A0A183JX71-F1
#
_entry.id   AF-A0A183JX71-F1
#
_cell.length_a   1.000
_cell.length_b   1.000
_cell.length_c   1.000
_cell.angle_alpha   90.00
_cell.angle_beta   90.00
_cell.angle_gamma   90.00
#
_symmetry.space_group_name_H-M   'P 1'
#
loop_
_entity.id
_entity.type
_entity.pdbx_description
1 polymer ?
#
loop_
_entity_poly.entity_id
_entity_poly.type
_entity_poly.pdbx_seq_one_letter_code
_entity_poly.pdbx_strand_id
1 'polypeptide(L)'
;MNGLQTAIKAVSIAVRKAGMINLYGLTGSSNVQGEDVKKLDVLSNDLFINMLKSSYSTCLLISEENDEAIEVEFDKRSGKPYSARYCGSMVADVHRTLIYGGIFLYPSTKQSPKGKLRLLYECNPMAFIIEQAGGLATNGKIPILDIQPNHIHDRAPIFLGSQEDVKELMCIIEKFSNHKP
;
A
#
# COMPACT_ATOMS: atom_id res chain seq x y z
N MET A 1 -17.92 18.14 -16.67
CA MET A 1 -16.46 18.12 -16.42
C MET A 1 -15.90 19.45 -15.86
N ASN A 2 -16.37 20.62 -16.33
CA ASN A 2 -15.83 21.94 -15.94
C ASN A 2 -15.85 22.23 -14.42
N GLY A 3 -16.90 21.83 -13.69
CA GLY A 3 -16.98 22.06 -12.23
C GLY A 3 -15.84 21.39 -11.45
N LEU A 4 -15.51 20.13 -11.81
CA LEU A 4 -14.41 19.40 -11.21
C LEU A 4 -13.05 20.05 -11.52
N GLN A 5 -12.85 20.49 -12.77
CA GLN A 5 -11.62 21.16 -13.17
C GLN A 5 -11.41 22.48 -12.42
N THR A 6 -12.46 23.27 -12.20
CA THR A 6 -12.39 24.51 -11.41
C THR A 6 -12.01 24.21 -9.96
N ALA A 7 -12.65 23.21 -9.34
CA ALA A 7 -12.31 22.80 -7.97
C ALA A 7 -10.85 22.34 -7.85
N ILE A 8 -10.39 21.49 -8.77
CA ILE A 8 -8.99 21.01 -8.79
C ILE A 8 -8.01 22.19 -8.93
N LYS A 9 -8.29 23.15 -9.82
CA LYS A 9 -7.44 24.35 -9.98
C LYS A 9 -7.40 25.18 -8.70
N ALA A 10 -8.53 25.37 -8.03
CA ALA A 10 -8.61 26.10 -6.77
C ALA A 10 -7.79 25.41 -5.65
N VAL A 11 -7.98 24.10 -5.47
CA VAL A 11 -7.21 23.30 -4.49
C VAL A 11 -5.71 23.35 -4.81
N SER A 12 -5.34 23.22 -6.08
CA SER A 12 -3.94 23.26 -6.52
C SER A 12 -3.26 24.59 -6.19
N ILE A 13 -3.99 25.72 -6.31
CA ILE A 13 -3.51 27.04 -5.90
C ILE A 13 -3.34 27.12 -4.38
N ALA A 14 -4.30 26.59 -3.61
CA ALA A 14 -4.23 26.58 -2.16
C ALA A 14 -3.04 25.76 -1.64
N VAL A 15 -2.82 24.55 -2.16
CA VAL A 15 -1.69 23.69 -1.79
C VAL A 15 -0.35 24.36 -2.08
N ARG A 16 -0.19 25.01 -3.25
CA ARG A 16 1.06 25.74 -3.60
C ARG A 16 1.35 26.93 -2.68
N LYS A 17 0.33 27.52 -2.06
CA LYS A 17 0.46 28.67 -1.15
C LYS A 17 0.44 28.28 0.33
N ALA A 18 0.23 26.99 0.65
CA ALA A 18 0.02 26.53 2.02
C ALA A 18 1.16 26.94 2.97
N GLY A 19 2.41 26.86 2.52
CA GLY A 19 3.57 27.28 3.31
C GLY A 19 3.74 28.78 3.49
N MET A 20 3.18 29.60 2.59
CA MET A 20 3.22 31.07 2.72
C MET A 20 2.07 31.61 3.57
N ILE A 21 0.95 30.87 3.64
CA ILE A 21 -0.26 31.27 4.38
C ILE A 21 -0.24 30.70 5.82
N ASN A 22 0.85 30.07 6.25
CA ASN A 22 0.94 29.41 7.56
C ASN A 22 -0.21 28.40 7.79
N LEU A 23 -0.67 27.74 6.72
CA LEU A 23 -1.69 26.68 6.78
C LEU A 23 -1.14 25.38 7.37
N TYR A 24 0.12 25.35 7.78
CA TYR A 24 0.69 24.29 8.59
C TYR A 24 0.24 24.48 10.05
N GLY A 25 -1.01 24.11 10.32
CA GLY A 25 -1.55 23.95 11.66
C GLY A 25 -2.13 22.55 11.78
N LEU A 26 -1.56 21.73 12.67
CA LEU A 26 -2.20 20.51 13.13
C LEU A 26 -3.51 20.92 13.82
N THR A 27 -4.65 20.76 13.16
CA THR A 27 -5.94 20.70 13.87
C THR A 27 -5.90 19.49 14.79
N GLY A 28 -5.73 19.81 16.07
CA GLY A 28 -5.42 18.86 17.12
C GLY A 28 -6.48 17.78 17.30
N SER A 29 -5.97 16.56 17.41
CA SER A 29 -6.40 15.62 18.44
C SER A 29 -5.12 14.94 18.90
N SER A 30 -4.59 15.42 20.02
CA SER A 30 -3.55 14.72 20.77
C SER A 30 -4.06 13.32 21.10
N ASN A 31 -3.22 12.29 20.88
CA ASN A 31 -3.50 10.97 21.42
C ASN A 31 -3.42 11.08 22.95
N VAL A 32 -4.57 10.98 23.61
CA VAL A 32 -4.75 11.09 25.06
C VAL A 32 -4.70 9.72 25.76
N GLN A 33 -4.15 8.70 25.13
CA GLN A 33 -4.10 7.35 25.72
C GLN A 33 -2.69 6.81 25.68
N GLY A 34 -2.14 6.77 26.89
CA GLY A 34 -0.84 6.26 27.25
C GLY A 34 -0.48 4.96 26.54
N GLU A 35 0.80 4.90 26.26
CA GLU A 35 1.61 3.77 25.84
C GLU A 35 1.00 2.37 25.94
N ASP A 36 1.28 1.57 24.91
CA ASP A 36 2.08 0.36 25.10
C ASP A 36 3.27 0.45 24.15
N VAL A 37 4.35 1.15 24.56
CA VAL A 37 5.52 1.45 23.72
C VAL A 37 6.22 0.18 23.21
N LYS A 38 6.05 -0.96 23.88
CA LYS A 38 6.67 -2.24 23.47
C LYS A 38 6.08 -2.92 22.23
N LYS A 39 4.85 -2.60 21.80
CA LYS A 39 4.23 -3.26 20.63
C LYS A 39 4.73 -2.69 19.30
N LEU A 40 5.23 -1.46 19.31
CA LEU A 40 5.73 -0.79 18.12
C LEU A 40 7.12 -1.30 17.73
N ASP A 41 7.96 -1.62 18.71
CA ASP A 41 9.31 -2.13 18.47
C ASP A 41 9.26 -3.50 17.80
N VAL A 42 8.41 -4.41 18.31
CA VAL A 42 8.16 -5.73 17.69
C VAL A 42 7.59 -5.58 16.27
N LEU A 43 6.60 -4.71 16.08
CA LEU A 43 5.99 -4.48 14.75
C LEU A 43 7.00 -3.89 13.75
N SER A 44 7.83 -2.97 14.21
CA SER A 44 8.85 -2.33 13.38
C SER A 44 9.93 -3.34 13.00
N ASN A 45 10.38 -4.16 13.95
CA ASN A 45 11.34 -5.23 13.72
C ASN A 45 10.84 -6.22 12.64
N ASP A 46 9.62 -6.73 12.79
CA ASP A 46 9.01 -7.65 11.82
C ASP A 46 8.91 -7.01 10.44
N LEU A 47 8.54 -5.72 10.37
CA LEU A 47 8.42 -5.01 9.09
C LEU A 47 9.79 -4.83 8.42
N PHE A 48 10.81 -4.41 9.16
CA PHE A 48 12.16 -4.22 8.62
C PHE A 48 12.78 -5.53 8.16
N ILE A 49 12.67 -6.60 8.94
CA ILE A 49 13.20 -7.93 8.56
C ILE A 49 12.52 -8.42 7.29
N ASN A 50 11.20 -8.32 7.18
CA ASN A 50 10.48 -8.79 6.00
C ASN A 50 10.80 -7.96 4.75
N MET A 51 10.90 -6.63 4.89
CA MET A 51 11.27 -5.75 3.77
C MET A 51 12.72 -5.98 3.30
N LEU A 52 13.65 -6.23 4.22
CA LEU A 52 15.07 -6.46 3.90
C LEU A 52 15.34 -7.88 3.38
N LYS A 53 14.57 -8.89 3.84
CA LYS A 53 14.60 -10.24 3.27
C LYS A 53 14.07 -10.24 1.83
N SER A 54 12.95 -9.57 1.60
CA SER A 54 12.32 -9.49 0.27
C SER A 54 13.04 -8.56 -0.71
N SER A 55 13.98 -7.73 -0.25
CA SER A 55 14.79 -6.89 -1.14
C SER A 55 15.92 -7.65 -1.84
N TYR A 56 16.22 -8.90 -1.44
CA TYR A 56 17.34 -9.72 -1.94
C TYR A 56 18.69 -9.00 -1.93
N SER A 57 18.84 -7.98 -1.10
CA SER A 57 20.04 -7.14 -1.00
C SER A 57 20.81 -7.35 0.30
N THR A 58 20.30 -8.20 1.19
CA THR A 58 20.89 -8.49 2.49
C THR A 58 21.14 -10.00 2.57
N CYS A 59 22.31 -10.39 3.11
CA CYS A 59 22.67 -11.80 3.35
C CYS A 59 22.49 -12.21 4.81
N LEU A 60 22.53 -11.22 5.72
CA LEU A 60 22.48 -11.40 7.15
C LEU A 60 21.88 -10.14 7.78
N LEU A 61 20.96 -10.32 8.72
CA LEU A 61 20.35 -9.23 9.49
C LEU A 61 20.61 -9.44 10.98
N ILE A 62 20.96 -8.36 11.68
CA ILE A 62 21.12 -8.34 13.14
C ILE A 62 20.21 -7.24 13.66
N SER A 63 19.34 -7.57 14.61
CA SER A 63 18.42 -6.64 15.26
C SER A 63 18.56 -6.76 16.77
N GLU A 64 18.44 -5.64 17.48
CA GLU A 64 18.42 -5.62 18.96
C GLU A 64 17.25 -6.46 19.51
N GLU A 65 16.17 -6.59 18.74
CA GLU A 65 14.98 -7.37 19.09
C GLU A 65 15.11 -8.88 18.78
N ASN A 66 16.26 -9.33 18.27
CA ASN A 66 16.52 -10.73 17.93
C ASN A 66 17.82 -11.23 18.56
N ASP A 67 17.73 -12.29 19.36
CA ASP A 67 18.88 -12.90 20.02
C ASP A 67 19.88 -13.54 19.04
N GLU A 68 19.40 -13.98 17.88
CA GLU A 68 20.20 -14.64 16.85
C GLU A 68 20.23 -13.84 15.54
N ALA A 69 21.35 -13.91 14.83
CA ALA A 69 21.48 -13.34 13.50
C ALA A 69 20.55 -14.06 12.52
N ILE A 70 19.82 -13.29 11.73
CA ILE A 70 18.85 -13.80 10.79
C ILE A 70 19.52 -13.95 9.43
N GLU A 71 19.80 -15.19 9.02
CA GLU A 71 20.28 -15.48 7.67
C GLU A 71 19.18 -15.25 6.63
N VAL A 72 19.56 -14.62 5.51
CA VAL A 72 18.65 -14.32 4.40
C VAL A 72 19.00 -15.24 3.23
N GLU A 73 18.14 -16.22 2.97
CA GLU A 73 18.32 -17.15 1.86
C GLU A 73 18.16 -16.42 0.51
N PHE A 74 19.20 -16.49 -0.34
CA PHE A 74 19.13 -15.98 -1.70
C PHE A 74 18.41 -16.97 -2.60
N ASP A 75 17.12 -16.79 -2.81
CA ASP A 75 16.41 -17.54 -3.85
C ASP A 75 16.84 -17.03 -5.23
N LYS A 76 17.47 -17.89 -6.03
CA LYS A 76 18.05 -17.60 -7.36
C LYS A 76 16.95 -17.44 -8.44
N ARG A 77 15.90 -16.66 -8.19
CA ARG A 77 14.98 -16.26 -9.27
C ARG A 77 15.67 -15.20 -10.12
N SER A 78 16.02 -15.61 -11.34
CA SER A 78 16.80 -14.87 -12.33
C SER A 78 16.10 -13.56 -12.77
N GLY A 79 16.45 -12.44 -12.13
CA GLY A 79 16.02 -11.10 -12.51
C GLY A 79 16.69 -10.04 -11.64
N LYS A 80 16.76 -8.78 -12.13
CA LYS A 80 17.12 -7.66 -11.25
C LYS A 80 15.97 -7.46 -10.24
N PRO A 81 16.27 -7.21 -8.95
CA PRO A 81 15.24 -7.01 -7.95
C PRO A 81 14.38 -5.78 -8.27
N TYR A 82 13.09 -5.81 -7.89
CA TYR A 82 12.21 -4.66 -8.02
C TYR A 82 12.69 -3.51 -7.15
N SER A 83 12.66 -2.28 -7.68
CA SER A 83 12.94 -1.10 -6.87
C SER A 83 11.73 -0.73 -6.03
N ALA A 84 11.86 -0.77 -4.70
CA ALA A 84 10.78 -0.34 -3.80
C ALA A 84 10.56 1.18 -3.85
N ARG A 85 9.29 1.60 -3.92
CA ARG A 85 8.88 3.01 -3.85
C ARG A 85 7.55 3.12 -3.11
N TYR A 86 7.50 3.95 -2.07
CA TYR A 86 6.29 4.21 -1.29
C TYR A 86 6.29 5.66 -0.81
N CYS A 87 5.46 6.50 -1.43
CA CYS A 87 5.36 7.93 -1.11
C CYS A 87 4.40 8.19 0.07
N GLY A 88 3.56 7.20 0.42
CA GLY A 88 2.53 7.35 1.45
C GLY A 88 1.28 8.09 0.98
N SER A 89 1.19 8.38 -0.32
CA SER A 89 0.00 8.96 -0.97
C SER A 89 -0.44 8.03 -2.09
N MET A 90 -1.63 7.44 -1.93
CA MET A 90 -2.19 6.49 -2.91
C MET A 90 -2.20 7.09 -4.32
N VAL A 91 -2.62 8.35 -4.47
CA VAL A 91 -2.68 9.02 -5.78
C VAL A 91 -1.30 9.10 -6.42
N ALA A 92 -0.27 9.48 -5.65
CA ALA A 92 1.09 9.61 -6.17
C ALA A 92 1.71 8.25 -6.54
N ASP A 93 1.50 7.25 -5.69
CA ASP A 93 2.02 5.90 -5.91
C ASP A 93 1.32 5.22 -7.10
N VAL A 94 -0.01 5.29 -7.18
CA VAL A 94 -0.79 4.75 -8.32
C VAL A 94 -0.44 5.47 -9.63
N HIS A 95 -0.27 6.79 -9.61
CA HIS A 95 0.15 7.54 -10.81
C HIS A 95 1.53 7.10 -11.31
N ARG A 96 2.47 6.85 -10.40
CA ARG A 96 3.78 6.31 -10.76
C ARG A 96 3.65 4.90 -11.34
N THR A 97 2.85 4.03 -10.73
CA THR A 97 2.58 2.67 -11.24
C THR A 97 1.97 2.71 -12.65
N LEU A 98 1.07 3.65 -12.92
CA LEU A 98 0.45 3.83 -14.23
C LEU A 98 1.47 4.21 -15.33
N ILE A 99 2.47 5.03 -15.00
CA ILE A 99 3.46 5.52 -15.98
C ILE A 99 4.60 4.52 -16.19
N TYR A 100 5.13 3.96 -15.11
CA TYR A 100 6.35 3.17 -15.15
C TYR A 100 6.11 1.66 -15.07
N GLY A 101 4.86 1.24 -14.85
CA GLY A 101 4.52 -0.13 -14.49
C GLY A 101 4.91 -0.47 -13.05
N GLY A 102 4.82 -1.75 -12.75
CA GLY A 102 4.99 -2.31 -11.40
C GLY A 102 3.65 -2.50 -10.69
N ILE A 103 3.70 -2.61 -9.37
CA ILE A 103 2.55 -2.92 -8.53
C ILE A 103 2.48 -2.02 -7.30
N PHE A 104 1.25 -1.64 -6.94
CA PHE A 104 0.90 -0.99 -5.68
C PHE A 104 0.12 -1.96 -4.81
N LEU A 105 0.48 -2.02 -3.52
CA LEU A 105 -0.14 -2.91 -2.55
C LEU A 105 -0.60 -2.13 -1.32
N TYR A 106 -1.83 -2.41 -0.89
CA TYR A 106 -2.36 -1.99 0.40
C TYR A 106 -3.18 -3.13 1.02
N PRO A 107 -2.50 -4.15 1.58
CA PRO A 107 -3.16 -5.33 2.12
C PRO A 107 -3.95 -5.01 3.40
N SER A 108 -4.75 -5.99 3.84
CA SER A 108 -5.33 -5.99 5.18
C SER A 108 -4.23 -6.18 6.23
N THR A 109 -4.40 -5.54 7.38
CA THR A 109 -3.50 -5.70 8.54
C THR A 109 -4.29 -6.20 9.74
N LYS A 110 -3.60 -6.62 10.82
CA LYS A 110 -4.27 -6.98 12.08
C LYS A 110 -5.15 -5.85 12.61
N GLN A 111 -4.71 -4.60 12.48
CA GLN A 111 -5.45 -3.40 12.90
C GLN A 111 -6.57 -3.00 11.93
N SER A 112 -6.48 -3.43 10.66
CA SER A 112 -7.43 -3.09 9.60
C SER A 112 -7.71 -4.34 8.75
N PRO A 113 -8.48 -5.30 9.28
CA PRO A 113 -8.69 -6.60 8.63
C PRO A 113 -9.48 -6.50 7.31
N LYS A 114 -10.26 -5.43 7.13
CA LYS A 114 -10.93 -5.11 5.86
C LYS A 114 -10.11 -4.18 4.96
N GLY A 115 -8.82 -3.97 5.26
CA GLY A 115 -8.01 -2.92 4.63
C GLY A 115 -8.29 -1.54 5.21
N LYS A 116 -7.46 -0.56 4.82
CA LYS A 116 -7.55 0.82 5.31
C LYS A 116 -8.21 1.78 4.32
N LEU A 117 -8.10 1.50 3.03
CA LEU A 117 -8.60 2.33 1.95
C LEU A 117 -10.10 2.09 1.72
N ARG A 118 -10.84 3.13 1.36
CA ARG A 118 -12.29 3.08 1.17
C ARG A 118 -12.64 2.66 -0.24
N LEU A 119 -13.57 1.74 -0.34
CA LEU A 119 -13.96 1.10 -1.58
C LEU A 119 -14.46 2.11 -2.61
N LEU A 120 -15.44 2.95 -2.24
CA LEU A 120 -16.15 3.80 -3.21
C LEU A 120 -15.32 4.96 -3.78
N TYR A 121 -14.46 5.58 -2.98
CA TYR A 121 -13.81 6.85 -3.34
C TYR A 121 -12.28 6.81 -3.25
N GLU A 122 -11.69 5.66 -2.93
CA GLU A 122 -10.24 5.43 -3.07
C GLU A 122 -9.99 4.24 -4.01
N CYS A 123 -10.55 3.07 -3.71
CA CYS A 123 -10.29 1.84 -4.49
C CYS A 123 -10.94 1.86 -5.88
N ASN A 124 -12.25 2.07 -5.98
CA ASN A 124 -13.00 1.99 -7.24
C ASN A 124 -12.50 2.99 -8.29
N PRO A 125 -12.25 4.28 -7.97
CA PRO A 125 -11.75 5.22 -8.97
C PRO A 125 -10.37 4.81 -9.51
N MET A 126 -9.48 4.31 -8.65
CA MET A 126 -8.13 3.90 -9.05
C MET A 126 -8.13 2.58 -9.81
N ALA A 127 -8.95 1.62 -9.39
CA ALA A 127 -9.16 0.36 -10.10
C ALA A 127 -9.68 0.61 -11.52
N PHE A 128 -10.68 1.48 -11.68
CA PHE A 128 -11.21 1.86 -12.98
C PHE A 128 -10.12 2.44 -13.89
N ILE A 129 -9.31 3.39 -13.40
CA ILE A 129 -8.21 3.98 -14.19
C ILE A 129 -7.21 2.91 -14.64
N ILE A 130 -6.82 2.01 -13.73
CA ILE A 130 -5.82 0.97 -14.01
C ILE A 130 -6.33 -0.06 -15.00
N GLU A 131 -7.56 -0.54 -14.84
CA GLU A 131 -8.18 -1.49 -15.76
C GLU A 131 -8.36 -0.89 -17.16
N GLN A 132 -8.78 0.38 -17.26
CA GLN A 132 -8.85 1.09 -18.55
C GLN A 132 -7.46 1.28 -19.20
N ALA A 133 -6.39 1.29 -18.41
CA ALA A 133 -5.02 1.31 -18.89
C ALA A 133 -4.47 -0.09 -19.23
N GLY A 134 -5.28 -1.14 -19.12
CA GLY A 134 -4.89 -2.53 -19.37
C GLY A 134 -4.22 -3.22 -18.19
N GLY A 135 -4.18 -2.62 -17.01
CA GLY A 135 -3.71 -3.25 -15.77
C GLY A 135 -4.77 -4.10 -15.09
N LEU A 136 -4.49 -4.52 -13.85
CA LEU A 136 -5.42 -5.25 -12.99
C LEU A 136 -5.54 -4.58 -11.62
N ALA A 137 -6.72 -4.72 -10.99
CA ALA A 137 -6.98 -4.30 -9.62
C ALA A 137 -7.84 -5.32 -8.87
N THR A 138 -7.34 -5.85 -7.75
CA THR A 138 -7.99 -6.92 -6.98
C THR A 138 -7.88 -6.68 -5.48
N ASN A 139 -8.80 -7.23 -4.69
CA ASN A 139 -8.68 -7.29 -3.23
C ASN A 139 -7.89 -8.52 -2.74
N GLY A 140 -7.30 -9.28 -3.65
CA GLY A 140 -6.64 -10.56 -3.37
C GLY A 140 -7.56 -11.78 -3.51
N LYS A 141 -8.85 -11.57 -3.83
CA LYS A 141 -9.84 -12.64 -4.05
C LYS A 141 -10.69 -12.39 -5.30
N ILE A 142 -11.22 -11.18 -5.44
CA ILE A 142 -12.06 -10.77 -6.57
C ILE A 142 -11.63 -9.39 -7.09
N PRO A 143 -11.95 -9.04 -8.35
CA PRO A 143 -11.71 -7.71 -8.89
C PRO A 143 -12.36 -6.62 -8.04
N ILE A 144 -11.69 -5.46 -7.92
CA ILE A 144 -12.19 -4.37 -7.07
C ILE A 144 -13.54 -3.85 -7.56
N LEU A 145 -13.72 -3.72 -8.87
CA LEU A 145 -14.94 -3.17 -9.46
C LEU A 145 -16.17 -4.10 -9.33
N ASP A 146 -15.94 -5.38 -9.03
CA ASP A 146 -17.01 -6.38 -8.84
C ASP A 146 -17.49 -6.45 -7.37
N ILE A 147 -16.84 -5.74 -6.45
CA ILE A 147 -17.23 -5.74 -5.03
C ILE A 147 -18.52 -4.93 -4.87
N GLN A 148 -19.61 -5.60 -4.46
CA GLN A 148 -20.84 -4.93 -4.06
C GLN A 148 -20.68 -4.26 -2.68
N PRO A 149 -20.76 -2.92 -2.58
CA PRO A 149 -20.64 -2.22 -1.30
C PRO A 149 -21.92 -2.41 -0.47
N ASN A 150 -21.76 -2.62 0.84
CA ASN A 150 -22.87 -2.62 1.80
C ASN A 150 -23.05 -1.24 2.45
N HIS A 151 -21.95 -0.50 2.60
CA HIS A 151 -21.94 0.83 3.19
C HIS A 151 -21.04 1.79 2.41
N ILE A 152 -21.37 3.08 2.42
CA ILE A 152 -20.63 4.12 1.68
C ILE A 152 -19.17 4.30 2.13
N HIS A 153 -18.86 3.86 3.35
CA HIS A 153 -17.52 3.93 3.95
C HIS A 153 -16.85 2.56 4.08
N ASP A 154 -17.34 1.56 3.35
CA ASP A 154 -16.71 0.24 3.32
C ASP A 154 -15.25 0.35 2.87
N ARG A 155 -14.43 -0.54 3.42
CA ARG A 155 -12.99 -0.61 3.15
C ARG A 155 -12.67 -1.90 2.42
N ALA A 156 -11.60 -1.87 1.63
CA ALA A 156 -11.05 -3.04 0.98
C ALA A 156 -9.52 -3.02 1.02
N PRO A 157 -8.86 -4.19 1.15
CA PRO A 157 -7.49 -4.31 0.69
C PRO A 157 -7.46 -4.13 -0.84
N ILE A 158 -6.34 -3.64 -1.37
CA ILE A 158 -6.21 -3.42 -2.82
C ILE A 158 -4.79 -3.72 -3.29
N PHE A 159 -4.72 -4.38 -4.43
CA PHE A 159 -3.51 -4.65 -5.18
C PHE A 159 -3.78 -4.25 -6.63
N LEU A 160 -2.98 -3.35 -7.19
CA LEU A 160 -3.20 -2.85 -8.55
C LEU A 160 -1.88 -2.56 -9.27
N GLY A 161 -1.86 -2.70 -10.59
CA GLY A 161 -0.68 -2.42 -11.40
C GLY A 161 -0.65 -3.20 -12.72
N SER A 162 0.56 -3.51 -13.20
CA SER A 162 0.77 -4.34 -14.39
C SER A 162 0.12 -5.71 -14.21
N GLN A 163 -0.40 -6.30 -15.29
CA GLN A 163 -1.15 -7.54 -15.18
C GLN A 163 -0.30 -8.69 -14.64
N GLU A 164 0.95 -8.80 -15.11
CA GLU A 164 1.88 -9.86 -14.76
C GLU A 164 2.21 -9.81 -13.27
N ASP A 165 2.54 -8.63 -12.75
CA ASP A 165 2.87 -8.42 -11.33
C ASP A 165 1.70 -8.77 -10.41
N VAL A 166 0.48 -8.33 -10.77
CA VAL A 166 -0.73 -8.60 -9.97
C VAL A 166 -1.09 -10.09 -10.03
N LYS A 167 -0.95 -10.75 -11.19
CA LYS A 167 -1.18 -12.20 -11.32
C LYS A 167 -0.18 -13.01 -10.50
N GLU A 168 1.11 -12.64 -10.52
CA GLU A 168 2.12 -13.30 -9.70
C GLU A 168 1.76 -13.22 -8.21
N LEU A 169 1.36 -12.04 -7.72
CA LEU A 169 0.89 -11.87 -6.35
C LEU A 169 -0.33 -12.77 -6.04
N MET A 170 -1.31 -12.85 -6.95
CA MET A 170 -2.48 -13.71 -6.76
C MET A 170 -2.10 -15.19 -6.63
N CYS A 171 -1.17 -15.68 -7.46
CA CYS A 171 -0.65 -17.05 -7.35
C CYS A 171 0.00 -17.31 -5.98
N ILE A 172 0.72 -16.32 -5.44
CA ILE A 172 1.31 -16.41 -4.09
C ILE A 172 0.21 -16.47 -3.03
N ILE A 173 -0.79 -15.57 -3.09
CA ILE A 173 -1.91 -15.55 -2.15
C ILE A 173 -2.65 -16.88 -2.14
N GLU A 174 -2.91 -17.48 -3.30
CA GLU A 174 -3.57 -18.79 -3.42
C GLU A 174 -2.73 -19.90 -2.79
N LYS A 175 -1.43 -19.94 -3.08
CA LYS A 175 -0.50 -20.95 -2.54
C LYS A 175 -0.51 -20.97 -1.00
N PHE A 176 -0.47 -19.79 -0.38
CA PHE A 176 -0.44 -19.66 1.08
C PHE A 176 -1.82 -19.71 1.74
N SER A 177 -2.92 -19.45 1.00
CA SER A 177 -4.27 -19.62 1.52
C SER A 177 -4.66 -21.10 1.73
N ASN A 178 -4.05 -22.01 0.96
CA ASN A 178 -4.25 -23.45 1.06
C ASN A 178 -3.39 -24.13 2.14
N HIS A 179 -2.37 -23.44 2.66
CA HIS A 179 -1.57 -23.87 3.79
C HIS A 179 -2.09 -23.16 5.05
N LYS A 180 -3.22 -23.63 5.60
CA LYS A 180 -3.55 -23.28 6.98
C LYS A 180 -2.58 -24.03 7.91
N PRO A 181 -1.99 -23.36 8.91
CA PRO A 181 -1.29 -24.05 9.99
C PRO A 181 -2.26 -24.95 10.77
#